data_AF-U6KYW9-F1
#
_entry.id   AF-U6KYW9-F1
#
_cell.length_a   1.000
_cell.length_b   1.000
_cell.length_c   1.000
_cell.angle_alpha   90.00
_cell.angle_beta   90.00
_cell.angle_gamma   90.00
#
_symmetry.space_group_name_H-M   'P 1'
#
loop_
_entity.id
_entity.type
_entity.pdbx_description
1 polymer ?
#
loop_
_entity_poly.entity_id
_entity_poly.type
_entity_poly.pdbx_seq_one_letter_code
_entity_poly.pdbx_strand_id
1 'polypeptide(L)'
;MSWEKSACLSRMPDEVRLLQQAETITDYPTQLLRTVEDELEEYHRQLQACNDFLNSVGPDTPPEEIEAHENRRQLMELDVLHALRVLKAFQRTRQHLLDRMCVKALGQFEAFDEQTLLKLSDNEIQYLREACAAEHSRRDEGNARNVEDRNGKPSAIADVVFEKDCVLEDPWSFTAASGPNEVEPSSAASPALAHYVCGTVSRMPLYRAVQLRAKGIVRVLQVFDHQWIPQDSAAFKGFV
;
A
#
# COMPACT_ATOMS: atom_id res chain seq x y z
N MET A 1 -34.08 -33.32 -7.27
CA MET A 1 -33.80 -32.52 -6.06
C MET A 1 -32.28 -32.48 -5.85
N SER A 2 -31.57 -31.57 -6.51
CA SER A 2 -30.12 -31.33 -6.27
C SER A 2 -29.71 -29.90 -6.64
N TRP A 3 -30.55 -28.92 -6.31
CA TRP A 3 -30.24 -27.49 -6.40
C TRP A 3 -29.41 -27.01 -5.18
N GLU A 4 -28.85 -27.94 -4.40
CA GLU A 4 -27.95 -27.69 -3.27
C GLU A 4 -26.48 -27.82 -3.69
N LYS A 5 -26.14 -27.53 -4.95
CA LYS A 5 -24.78 -27.09 -5.24
C LYS A 5 -24.68 -25.67 -4.69
N SER A 6 -24.24 -25.59 -3.44
CA SER A 6 -23.99 -24.37 -2.67
C SER A 6 -23.37 -23.32 -3.59
N ALA A 7 -24.16 -22.33 -4.03
CA ALA A 7 -23.70 -21.30 -4.96
C ALA A 7 -22.66 -20.46 -4.24
N CYS A 8 -21.38 -20.74 -4.48
CA CYS A 8 -20.27 -20.11 -3.77
C CYS A 8 -20.26 -18.60 -4.01
N LEU A 9 -20.72 -18.16 -5.18
CA LEU A 9 -20.97 -16.75 -5.50
C LEU A 9 -21.91 -16.04 -4.52
N SER A 10 -22.93 -16.72 -4.00
CA SER A 10 -23.87 -16.11 -3.04
C SER A 10 -23.23 -15.78 -1.69
N ARG A 11 -22.11 -16.43 -1.35
CA ARG A 11 -21.36 -16.22 -0.10
C ARG A 11 -20.31 -15.13 -0.19
N MET A 12 -19.87 -14.80 -1.40
CA MET A 12 -18.80 -13.82 -1.63
C MET A 12 -19.15 -12.40 -1.13
N PRO A 13 -20.40 -11.89 -1.23
CA PRO A 13 -20.75 -10.60 -0.64
C PRO A 13 -20.53 -10.54 0.87
N ASP A 14 -20.79 -11.64 1.59
CA ASP A 14 -20.54 -11.72 3.03
C ASP A 14 -19.04 -11.72 3.33
N GLU A 15 -18.22 -12.43 2.55
CA GLU A 15 -16.77 -12.40 2.67
C GLU A 15 -16.20 -10.98 2.45
N VAL A 16 -16.72 -10.26 1.45
CA VAL A 16 -16.36 -8.85 1.22
C VAL A 16 -16.72 -8.00 2.44
N ARG A 17 -17.92 -8.18 3.01
CA ARG A 17 -18.35 -7.43 4.20
C ARG A 17 -17.47 -7.72 5.41
N LEU A 18 -17.10 -8.99 5.63
CA LEU A 18 -16.20 -9.38 6.71
C LEU A 18 -14.81 -8.74 6.54
N LEU A 19 -14.26 -8.76 5.33
CA LEU A 19 -12.99 -8.11 5.02
C LEU A 19 -13.04 -6.59 5.24
N GLN A 20 -14.14 -5.93 4.89
CA GLN A 20 -14.30 -4.49 5.12
C GLN A 20 -14.27 -4.10 6.60
N GLN A 21 -14.68 -5.01 7.49
CA GLN A 21 -14.69 -4.81 8.94
C GLN A 21 -13.42 -5.29 9.62
N ALA A 22 -12.57 -6.03 8.91
CA ALA A 22 -11.37 -6.63 9.48
C ALA A 22 -10.29 -5.56 9.78
N GLU A 23 -9.73 -5.62 10.99
CA GLU A 23 -8.57 -4.80 11.36
C GLU A 23 -7.24 -5.46 10.97
N THR A 24 -7.26 -6.78 10.79
CA THR A 24 -6.13 -7.64 10.45
C THR A 24 -6.44 -8.49 9.23
N ILE A 25 -5.41 -8.87 8.49
CA ILE A 25 -5.61 -9.71 7.30
C ILE A 25 -5.97 -11.15 7.70
N THR A 26 -6.97 -11.68 7.01
CA THR A 26 -7.42 -13.07 7.14
C THR A 26 -6.86 -13.91 6.00
N ASP A 27 -6.89 -15.22 6.20
CA ASP A 27 -6.41 -16.22 5.24
C ASP A 27 -7.01 -16.00 3.85
N TYR A 28 -6.18 -16.14 2.82
CA TYR A 28 -6.62 -16.05 1.44
C TYR A 28 -7.53 -17.26 1.13
N PRO A 29 -8.81 -17.04 0.77
CA PRO A 29 -9.78 -18.12 0.63
C PRO A 29 -9.64 -18.79 -0.75
N THR A 30 -8.49 -19.43 -1.00
CA THR A 30 -8.13 -20.04 -2.30
C THR A 30 -9.19 -21.01 -2.81
N GLN A 31 -9.73 -21.86 -1.94
CA GLN A 31 -10.73 -22.85 -2.34
C GLN A 31 -12.04 -22.19 -2.78
N LEU A 32 -12.51 -21.18 -2.03
CA LEU A 32 -13.73 -20.45 -2.37
C LEU A 32 -13.57 -19.71 -3.70
N LEU A 33 -12.45 -19.02 -3.90
CA LEU A 33 -12.19 -18.28 -5.13
C LEU A 33 -12.10 -19.20 -6.34
N ARG A 34 -11.46 -20.36 -6.22
CA ARG A 34 -11.45 -21.38 -7.30
C ARG A 34 -12.86 -21.84 -7.65
N THR A 35 -13.70 -22.14 -6.65
CA THR A 35 -15.08 -22.55 -6.94
C THR A 35 -15.90 -21.43 -7.59
N VAL A 36 -15.64 -20.18 -7.23
CA VAL A 36 -16.27 -19.01 -7.87
C VAL A 36 -15.78 -18.84 -9.32
N GLU A 37 -14.50 -19.07 -9.59
CA GLU A 37 -13.94 -19.07 -10.94
C GLU A 37 -14.56 -20.19 -11.79
N ASP A 38 -14.68 -21.40 -11.24
CA ASP A 38 -15.35 -22.52 -11.91
C ASP A 38 -16.84 -22.22 -12.22
N GLU A 39 -17.57 -21.59 -11.28
CA GLU A 39 -18.94 -21.14 -11.48
C GLU A 39 -19.04 -20.07 -12.59
N LEU A 40 -18.09 -19.13 -12.62
CA LEU A 40 -18.03 -18.07 -13.63
C LEU A 40 -17.74 -18.64 -15.04
N GLU A 41 -16.83 -19.60 -15.15
CA GLU A 41 -16.54 -20.30 -16.40
C GLU A 41 -17.77 -21.03 -16.94
N GLU A 42 -18.53 -21.68 -16.04
CA GLU A 42 -19.78 -22.35 -16.40
C GLU A 42 -20.83 -21.37 -16.94
N TYR A 43 -21.03 -20.22 -16.27
CA TYR A 43 -21.96 -19.19 -16.75
C TYR A 43 -21.52 -18.61 -18.10
N HIS A 44 -20.22 -18.38 -18.27
CA HIS A 44 -19.69 -17.89 -19.53
C HIS A 44 -19.91 -18.89 -20.68
N ARG A 45 -19.69 -20.19 -20.43
CA ARG A 45 -19.95 -21.25 -21.40
C ARG A 45 -21.44 -21.33 -21.78
N GLN A 46 -22.34 -21.23 -20.80
CA GLN A 46 -23.78 -21.24 -21.07
C GLN A 46 -24.23 -19.99 -21.84
N LEU A 47 -23.64 -18.83 -21.54
CA LEU A 47 -23.87 -17.60 -22.28
C LEU A 47 -23.44 -17.72 -23.74
N GLN A 48 -22.26 -18.30 -24.00
CA GLN A 48 -21.79 -18.58 -25.36
C GLN A 48 -22.74 -19.52 -26.11
N ALA A 49 -23.19 -20.61 -25.47
CA ALA A 49 -24.16 -21.51 -26.09
C ALA A 49 -25.50 -20.82 -26.46
N CYS A 50 -25.97 -19.87 -25.63
CA CYS A 50 -27.15 -19.07 -25.96
C CYS A 50 -26.89 -18.13 -27.14
N ASN A 51 -25.71 -17.50 -27.20
CA ASN A 51 -25.32 -16.65 -28.32
C ASN A 51 -25.21 -17.44 -29.62
N ASP A 52 -24.58 -18.61 -29.59
CA ASP A 52 -24.43 -19.48 -30.76
C ASP A 52 -25.81 -19.92 -31.30
N PHE A 53 -26.73 -20.30 -30.41
CA PHE A 53 -28.11 -20.60 -30.79
C PHE A 53 -28.78 -19.39 -31.47
N LEU A 54 -28.77 -18.22 -30.83
CA LEU A 54 -29.42 -17.01 -31.35
C LEU A 54 -28.84 -16.53 -32.68
N ASN A 55 -27.53 -16.75 -32.90
CA ASN A 55 -26.85 -16.44 -34.17
C ASN A 55 -27.17 -17.44 -35.29
N SER A 56 -27.72 -18.61 -34.96
CA SER A 56 -28.04 -19.71 -35.89
C SER A 56 -29.54 -19.89 -36.14
N VAL A 57 -30.38 -18.98 -35.63
CA VAL A 57 -31.84 -19.04 -35.75
C VAL A 57 -32.26 -19.05 -37.21
N GLY A 58 -33.11 -20.01 -37.57
CA GLY A 58 -33.68 -20.15 -38.90
C GLY A 58 -35.14 -19.69 -38.97
N PRO A 59 -35.72 -19.62 -40.19
CA PRO A 59 -37.12 -19.24 -40.37
C PRO A 59 -38.13 -20.22 -39.76
N ASP A 60 -37.71 -21.48 -39.52
CA ASP A 60 -38.55 -22.54 -38.94
C ASP A 60 -38.43 -22.64 -37.41
N THR A 61 -37.58 -21.82 -36.77
CA THR A 61 -37.40 -21.87 -35.32
C THR A 61 -38.62 -21.29 -34.60
N PRO A 62 -39.23 -22.02 -33.64
CA PRO A 62 -40.38 -21.52 -32.89
C PRO A 62 -40.06 -20.23 -32.11
N PRO A 63 -40.95 -19.22 -32.13
CA PRO A 63 -40.75 -17.97 -31.38
C PRO A 63 -40.55 -18.18 -29.87
N GLU A 64 -41.24 -19.17 -29.29
CA GLU A 64 -41.12 -19.52 -27.86
C GLU A 64 -39.73 -20.03 -27.50
N GLU A 65 -39.06 -20.73 -28.42
CA GLU A 65 -37.70 -21.24 -28.22
C GLU A 65 -36.67 -20.09 -28.28
N ILE A 66 -36.87 -19.15 -29.22
CA ILE A 66 -36.06 -17.93 -29.32
C ILE A 66 -36.18 -17.11 -28.03
N GLU A 67 -37.40 -16.84 -27.57
CA GLU A 67 -37.66 -16.07 -26.34
C GLU A 67 -37.04 -16.74 -25.11
N ALA A 68 -37.13 -18.07 -25.00
CA ALA A 68 -36.50 -18.81 -23.89
C ALA A 68 -34.97 -18.64 -23.87
N HIS A 69 -34.32 -18.70 -25.05
CA HIS A 69 -32.88 -18.49 -25.17
C HIS A 69 -32.46 -17.03 -24.95
N GLU A 70 -33.26 -16.05 -25.37
CA GLU A 70 -33.02 -14.63 -25.08
C GLU A 70 -33.12 -14.32 -23.59
N ASN A 71 -34.17 -14.81 -22.92
CA ASN A 71 -34.35 -14.65 -21.48
C ASN A 71 -33.20 -15.32 -20.70
N ARG A 72 -32.79 -16.52 -21.12
CA ARG A 72 -31.65 -17.21 -20.51
C ARG A 72 -30.34 -16.44 -20.73
N ARG A 73 -30.10 -15.90 -21.93
CA ARG A 73 -28.92 -15.06 -22.22
C ARG A 73 -28.86 -13.88 -21.26
N GLN A 74 -29.95 -13.13 -21.12
CA GLN A 74 -30.02 -11.96 -20.24
C GLN A 74 -29.73 -12.31 -18.78
N LEU A 75 -30.27 -13.43 -18.29
CA LEU A 75 -30.02 -13.90 -16.94
C LEU A 75 -28.55 -14.27 -16.72
N MET A 76 -27.94 -15.01 -17.66
CA MET A 76 -26.51 -15.35 -17.60
C MET A 76 -25.60 -14.11 -17.67
N GLU A 77 -25.94 -13.10 -18.48
CA GLU A 77 -25.21 -11.83 -18.52
C GLU A 77 -25.21 -11.13 -17.16
N LEU A 78 -26.36 -11.10 -16.47
CA LEU A 78 -26.47 -10.53 -15.13
C LEU A 78 -25.65 -11.31 -14.10
N ASP A 79 -25.69 -12.64 -14.15
CA ASP A 79 -24.94 -13.50 -13.23
C ASP A 79 -23.41 -13.34 -13.42
N VAL A 80 -22.94 -13.31 -14.67
CA VAL A 80 -21.52 -13.03 -15.00
C VAL A 80 -21.11 -11.65 -14.49
N LEU A 81 -21.92 -10.62 -14.74
CA LEU A 81 -21.64 -9.27 -14.26
C LEU A 81 -21.61 -9.19 -12.74
N HIS A 82 -22.53 -9.88 -12.06
CA HIS A 82 -22.57 -9.94 -10.61
C HIS A 82 -21.30 -10.59 -10.05
N ALA A 83 -20.95 -11.77 -10.56
CA ALA A 83 -19.74 -12.50 -10.17
C ALA A 83 -18.46 -11.65 -10.32
N LEU A 84 -18.27 -11.02 -11.49
CA LEU A 84 -17.12 -10.16 -11.74
C LEU A 84 -17.07 -8.96 -10.79
N ARG A 85 -18.22 -8.34 -10.49
CA ARG A 85 -18.29 -7.20 -9.56
C ARG A 85 -17.91 -7.61 -8.14
N VAL A 86 -18.39 -8.76 -7.69
CA VAL A 86 -18.11 -9.24 -6.34
C VAL A 86 -16.64 -9.65 -6.20
N LEU A 87 -16.08 -10.38 -7.18
CA LEU A 87 -14.65 -10.70 -7.22
C LEU A 87 -13.77 -9.45 -7.20
N LYS A 88 -14.12 -8.45 -8.01
CA LYS A 88 -13.41 -7.16 -8.03
C LYS A 88 -13.52 -6.42 -6.69
N ALA A 89 -14.69 -6.45 -6.04
CA ALA A 89 -14.88 -5.84 -4.73
C ALA A 89 -14.01 -6.53 -3.67
N PHE A 90 -13.95 -7.86 -3.70
CA PHE A 90 -13.09 -8.67 -2.84
C PHE A 90 -11.61 -8.30 -3.02
N GLN A 91 -11.10 -8.33 -4.25
CA GLN A 91 -9.70 -8.00 -4.56
C GLN A 91 -9.35 -6.58 -4.12
N ARG A 92 -10.20 -5.59 -4.41
CA ARG A 92 -9.99 -4.20 -3.99
C ARG A 92 -9.96 -4.04 -2.48
N THR A 93 -10.85 -4.74 -1.77
CA THR A 93 -10.90 -4.69 -0.31
C THR A 93 -9.63 -5.28 0.30
N ARG A 94 -9.13 -6.40 -0.24
CA ARG A 94 -7.85 -6.98 0.18
C ARG A 94 -6.67 -6.08 -0.12
N GLN A 95 -6.59 -5.51 -1.33
CA GLN A 95 -5.56 -4.52 -1.68
C GLN A 95 -5.56 -3.33 -0.72
N HIS A 96 -6.74 -2.79 -0.39
CA HIS A 96 -6.85 -1.70 0.56
C HIS A 96 -6.33 -2.06 1.97
N LEU A 97 -6.59 -3.29 2.43
CA LEU A 97 -6.01 -3.78 3.68
C LEU A 97 -4.49 -3.88 3.61
N LEU A 98 -3.94 -4.40 2.51
CA LEU A 98 -2.49 -4.48 2.27
C LEU A 98 -1.85 -3.08 2.26
N ASP A 99 -2.47 -2.10 1.60
CA ASP A 99 -1.99 -0.72 1.58
C ASP A 99 -1.97 -0.12 3.00
N ARG A 100 -3.03 -0.34 3.79
CA ARG A 100 -3.08 0.10 5.19
C ARG A 100 -1.99 -0.57 6.04
N MET A 101 -1.74 -1.86 5.82
CA MET A 101 -0.68 -2.59 6.50
C MET A 101 0.70 -2.03 6.15
N CYS A 102 0.94 -1.76 4.86
CA CYS A 102 2.16 -1.13 4.37
C CYS A 102 2.42 0.24 5.03
N VAL A 103 1.39 1.09 5.10
CA VAL A 103 1.49 2.40 5.77
C VAL A 103 1.79 2.26 7.26
N LYS A 104 1.16 1.30 7.95
CA LYS A 104 1.43 0.99 9.38
C LYS A 104 2.86 0.49 9.59
N ALA A 105 3.37 -0.34 8.68
CA ALA A 105 4.73 -0.86 8.68
C ALA A 105 5.77 0.16 8.15
N LEU A 106 5.36 1.40 7.84
CA LEU A 106 6.23 2.46 7.33
C LEU A 106 6.98 2.08 6.04
N GLY A 107 6.38 1.21 5.22
CA GLY A 107 7.01 0.68 4.00
C GLY A 107 8.11 -0.35 4.25
N GLN A 108 8.23 -0.90 5.46
CA GLN A 108 9.19 -1.98 5.77
C GLN A 108 8.53 -3.34 5.57
N PHE A 109 8.91 -4.04 4.50
CA PHE A 109 8.37 -5.38 4.24
C PHE A 109 8.84 -6.41 5.30
N GLU A 110 10.05 -6.23 5.82
CA GLU A 110 10.64 -7.11 6.84
C GLU A 110 9.97 -6.97 8.22
N ALA A 111 9.07 -5.99 8.39
CA ALA A 111 8.30 -5.84 9.61
C ALA A 111 7.12 -6.83 9.70
N PHE A 112 6.76 -7.50 8.60
CA PHE A 112 5.72 -8.53 8.60
C PHE A 112 6.28 -9.88 9.04
N ASP A 113 5.59 -10.54 9.98
CA ASP A 113 5.95 -11.87 10.43
C ASP A 113 5.51 -12.95 9.43
N GLU A 114 6.16 -14.12 9.51
CA GLU A 114 5.87 -15.25 8.63
C GLU A 114 4.40 -15.68 8.71
N GLN A 115 3.78 -15.60 9.90
CA GLN A 115 2.37 -15.92 10.09
C GLN A 115 1.44 -15.00 9.28
N THR A 116 1.74 -13.70 9.19
CA THR A 116 0.96 -12.78 8.36
C THR A 116 1.14 -13.08 6.87
N LEU A 117 2.36 -13.39 6.44
CA LEU A 117 2.67 -13.69 5.05
C LEU A 117 2.01 -14.99 4.57
N LEU A 118 1.88 -16.00 5.44
CA LEU A 118 1.18 -17.26 5.13
C LEU A 118 -0.32 -17.08 4.82
N LYS A 119 -0.92 -15.96 5.22
CA LYS A 119 -2.34 -15.64 4.94
C LYS A 119 -2.57 -15.03 3.56
N LEU A 120 -1.49 -14.73 2.85
CA LEU A 120 -1.52 -14.04 1.56
C LEU A 120 -1.34 -15.04 0.42
N SER A 121 -1.90 -14.72 -0.73
CA SER A 121 -1.48 -15.39 -1.97
C SER A 121 -0.11 -14.88 -2.44
N ASP A 122 0.60 -15.65 -3.27
CA ASP A 122 1.88 -15.23 -3.84
C ASP A 122 1.80 -13.87 -4.55
N ASN A 123 0.69 -13.63 -5.27
CA ASN A 123 0.43 -12.35 -5.93
C ASN A 123 0.27 -11.20 -4.93
N GLU A 124 -0.36 -11.45 -3.78
CA GLU A 124 -0.51 -10.45 -2.72
C GLU A 124 0.80 -10.19 -1.98
N ILE A 125 1.65 -11.21 -1.82
CA ILE A 125 3.00 -11.05 -1.26
C ILE A 125 3.83 -10.15 -2.18
N GLN A 126 3.80 -10.41 -3.49
CA GLN A 126 4.51 -9.60 -4.47
C GLN A 126 3.97 -8.16 -4.49
N TYR A 127 2.65 -7.98 -4.50
CA TYR A 127 2.02 -6.66 -4.40
C TYR A 127 2.44 -5.93 -3.12
N LEU A 128 2.41 -6.60 -1.97
CA LEU A 128 2.77 -6.01 -0.67
C LEU A 128 4.23 -5.55 -0.68
N ARG A 129 5.14 -6.33 -1.28
CA ARG A 129 6.55 -5.95 -1.42
C ARG A 129 6.72 -4.68 -2.25
N GLU A 130 6.04 -4.59 -3.39
CA GLU A 130 6.07 -3.42 -4.26
C GLU A 130 5.44 -2.19 -3.58
N ALA A 131 4.30 -2.37 -2.91
CA ALA A 131 3.63 -1.31 -2.17
C ALA A 131 4.51 -0.79 -1.01
N CYS A 132 5.20 -1.69 -0.30
CA CYS A 132 6.16 -1.32 0.75
C CYS A 132 7.31 -0.49 0.20
N ALA A 133 7.92 -0.90 -0.91
CA ALA A 133 8.97 -0.15 -1.57
C ALA A 133 8.47 1.24 -2.01
N ALA A 134 7.28 1.34 -2.61
CA ALA A 134 6.70 2.60 -3.04
C ALA A 134 6.40 3.54 -1.85
N GLU A 135 5.85 3.02 -0.75
CA GLU A 135 5.60 3.79 0.47
C GLU A 135 6.90 4.23 1.14
N HIS A 136 7.93 3.39 1.12
CA HIS A 136 9.26 3.74 1.61
C HIS A 136 9.86 4.90 0.79
N SER A 137 9.84 4.81 -0.53
CA SER A 137 10.29 5.89 -1.43
C SER A 137 9.50 7.18 -1.24
N ARG A 138 8.16 7.09 -1.15
CA ARG A 138 7.29 8.25 -0.91
C ARG A 138 7.62 8.95 0.41
N ARG A 139 7.92 8.17 1.46
CA ARG A 139 8.36 8.71 2.76
C ARG A 139 9.73 9.36 2.65
N ASP A 140 10.66 8.75 1.94
CA ASP A 140 11.99 9.32 1.72
C ASP A 140 11.94 10.65 0.97
N GLU A 141 11.15 10.74 -0.10
CA GLU A 141 10.91 12.00 -0.82
C GLU A 141 10.21 13.04 0.06
N GLY A 142 9.18 12.63 0.80
CA GLY A 142 8.47 13.52 1.73
C GLY A 142 9.38 14.04 2.86
N ASN A 143 10.30 13.21 3.35
CA ASN A 143 11.29 13.59 4.33
C ASN A 143 12.33 14.55 3.76
N ALA A 144 12.82 14.30 2.53
CA ALA A 144 13.76 15.20 1.88
C ALA A 144 13.18 16.61 1.76
N ARG A 145 11.92 16.74 1.31
CA ARG A 145 11.23 18.04 1.24
C ARG A 145 11.00 18.68 2.61
N ASN A 146 10.58 17.90 3.61
CA ASN A 146 10.42 18.43 4.98
C ASN A 146 11.74 18.88 5.61
N VAL A 147 12.86 18.28 5.20
CA VAL A 147 14.21 18.70 5.62
C VAL A 147 14.58 20.05 5.05
N GLU A 148 14.26 20.28 3.78
CA GLU A 148 14.47 21.57 3.11
C GLU A 148 13.56 22.67 3.65
N ASP A 149 12.28 22.35 3.94
CA ASP A 149 11.25 23.35 4.23
C ASP A 149 11.00 23.61 5.73
N ARG A 150 11.22 22.62 6.62
CA ARG A 150 10.58 22.62 7.96
C ARG A 150 11.47 22.25 9.14
N ASN A 151 12.60 21.60 8.93
CA ASN A 151 13.49 21.35 10.05
C ASN A 151 14.08 22.69 10.48
N GLY A 152 13.98 22.99 11.78
CA GLY A 152 14.43 24.24 12.41
C GLY A 152 15.83 24.67 11.99
N LYS A 153 16.35 25.72 12.63
CA LYS A 153 17.74 26.15 12.45
C LYS A 153 18.70 24.94 12.33
N PRO A 154 19.79 25.03 11.55
CA PRO A 154 20.81 23.98 11.49
C PRO A 154 21.32 23.51 12.87
N SER A 155 21.16 24.34 13.92
CA SER A 155 21.45 24.04 15.32
C SER A 155 20.39 23.21 16.05
N ALA A 156 19.26 22.87 15.43
CA ALA A 156 18.21 22.07 16.04
C ALA A 156 18.66 20.61 16.19
N ILE A 157 18.53 20.08 17.41
CA ILE A 157 19.06 18.78 17.79
C ILE A 157 17.95 17.95 18.41
N ALA A 158 17.94 16.64 18.18
CA ALA A 158 17.03 15.71 18.82
C ALA A 158 17.79 14.64 19.60
N ASP A 159 17.26 14.29 20.77
CA ASP A 159 17.61 13.06 21.46
C ASP A 159 16.67 11.96 20.94
N VAL A 160 17.26 10.91 20.39
CA VAL A 160 16.53 9.79 19.79
C VAL A 160 16.93 8.48 20.45
N VAL A 161 16.01 7.52 20.47
CA VAL A 161 16.31 6.13 20.84
C VAL A 161 16.20 5.25 19.61
N PHE A 162 17.19 4.39 19.38
CA PHE A 162 17.17 3.44 18.28
C PHE A 162 16.19 2.29 18.57
N GLU A 163 15.30 2.00 17.63
CA GLU A 163 14.34 0.90 17.73
C GLU A 163 14.90 -0.41 17.16
N LYS A 164 16.01 -0.33 16.40
CA LYS A 164 16.69 -1.46 15.78
C LYS A 164 18.20 -1.21 15.73
N ASP A 165 18.99 -2.27 15.65
CA ASP A 165 20.43 -2.17 15.36
C ASP A 165 20.62 -1.67 13.93
N CYS A 166 21.47 -0.67 13.72
CA CYS A 166 21.74 -0.16 12.39
C CYS A 166 23.14 0.43 12.24
N VAL A 167 23.63 0.44 10.99
CA VAL A 167 24.87 1.11 10.62
C VAL A 167 24.49 2.35 9.81
N LEU A 168 24.88 3.52 10.30
CA LEU A 168 24.56 4.79 9.66
C LEU A 168 25.83 5.61 9.48
N GLU A 169 25.89 6.38 8.41
CA GLU A 169 26.87 7.46 8.28
C GLU A 169 26.74 8.44 9.45
N ASP A 170 27.87 9.01 9.89
CA ASP A 170 27.91 9.98 10.97
C ASP A 170 26.88 11.10 10.72
N PRO A 171 25.83 11.20 11.55
CA PRO A 171 24.73 12.11 11.33
C PRO A 171 25.13 13.60 11.41
N TRP A 172 26.32 13.90 11.93
CA TRP A 172 26.87 15.26 12.00
C TRP A 172 27.71 15.65 10.78
N SER A 173 28.10 14.68 9.96
CA SER A 173 28.99 14.89 8.80
C SER A 173 28.25 15.37 7.54
N PHE A 174 26.91 15.35 7.56
CA PHE A 174 26.10 15.73 6.39
C PHE A 174 26.13 17.25 6.18
N THR A 175 26.76 17.66 5.10
CA THR A 175 26.69 19.01 4.55
C THR A 175 25.57 19.05 3.51
N ALA A 176 24.53 19.85 3.76
CA ALA A 176 23.55 20.15 2.73
C ALA A 176 24.31 20.81 1.57
N ALA A 177 24.18 20.30 0.34
CA ALA A 177 24.83 20.90 -0.82
C ALA A 177 24.34 22.35 -0.98
N SER A 178 25.15 23.31 -0.52
CA SER A 178 24.83 24.74 -0.47
C SER A 178 25.06 25.38 -1.83
N GLY A 179 24.05 25.34 -2.72
CA GLY A 179 23.97 26.24 -3.89
C GLY A 179 25.15 26.20 -4.89
N PRO A 180 25.08 26.95 -6.00
CA PRO A 180 26.05 26.86 -7.09
C PRO A 180 27.36 27.62 -6.85
N ASN A 181 27.72 27.94 -5.60
CA ASN A 181 28.92 28.72 -5.29
C ASN A 181 29.44 28.37 -3.89
N GLU A 182 30.03 27.20 -3.72
CA GLU A 182 30.98 26.97 -2.63
C GLU A 182 31.98 25.88 -3.04
N VAL A 183 33.24 26.16 -2.70
CA VAL A 183 34.48 25.49 -3.12
C VAL A 183 34.41 23.99 -2.86
N GLU A 184 34.81 23.18 -3.85
CA GLU A 184 35.03 21.74 -3.68
C GLU A 184 35.88 21.47 -2.43
N PRO A 185 35.37 20.77 -1.40
CA PRO A 185 36.22 20.27 -0.35
C PRO A 185 37.04 19.11 -0.93
N SER A 186 38.34 19.35 -1.04
CA SER A 186 39.34 18.34 -1.35
C SER A 186 39.22 17.15 -0.38
N SER A 187 39.38 15.93 -0.92
CA SER A 187 39.43 14.65 -0.21
C SER A 187 38.07 14.10 0.22
N ALA A 188 37.44 13.32 -0.66
CA ALA A 188 36.36 12.41 -0.32
C ALA A 188 36.85 11.34 0.67
N ALA A 189 36.91 11.69 1.95
CA ALA A 189 36.92 10.72 3.03
C ALA A 189 35.55 10.02 3.00
N SER A 190 35.54 8.71 2.77
CA SER A 190 34.32 7.91 2.89
C SER A 190 33.63 8.26 4.21
N PRO A 191 32.32 8.56 4.22
CA PRO A 191 31.63 8.95 5.44
C PRO A 191 31.83 7.87 6.51
N ALA A 192 32.24 8.29 7.71
CA ALA A 192 32.50 7.37 8.80
C ALA A 192 31.20 6.66 9.19
N LEU A 193 31.14 5.34 8.98
CA LEU A 193 30.01 4.52 9.37
C LEU A 193 30.09 4.24 10.87
N ALA A 194 29.02 4.57 11.59
CA ALA A 194 28.85 4.31 13.01
C ALA A 194 27.80 3.22 13.24
N HIS A 195 28.10 2.32 14.18
CA HIS A 195 27.18 1.28 14.63
C HIS A 195 26.32 1.82 15.78
N TYR A 196 25.00 1.74 15.63
CA TYR A 196 24.03 2.11 16.65
C TYR A 196 23.27 0.88 17.11
N VAL A 197 23.13 0.74 18.42
CA VAL A 197 22.51 -0.42 19.06
C VAL A 197 21.09 -0.07 19.51
N CYS A 198 20.16 -1.00 19.33
CA CYS A 198 18.79 -0.90 19.77
C CYS A 198 18.69 -0.53 21.26
N GLY A 199 17.77 0.38 21.59
CA GLY A 199 17.55 0.87 22.95
C GLY A 199 18.55 1.92 23.43
N THR A 200 19.60 2.23 22.65
CA THR A 200 20.54 3.31 23.00
C THR A 200 19.97 4.67 22.64
N VAL A 201 20.21 5.64 23.54
CA VAL A 201 19.90 7.05 23.29
C VAL A 201 21.09 7.71 22.64
N SER A 202 20.85 8.42 21.54
CA SER A 202 21.85 9.20 20.83
C SER A 202 21.34 10.58 20.49
N ARG A 203 22.27 11.53 20.40
CA ARG A 203 21.99 12.91 20.05
C ARG A 203 22.43 13.15 18.61
N MET A 204 21.55 13.71 17.80
CA MET A 204 21.82 13.99 16.39
C MET A 204 21.02 15.20 15.88
N PRO A 205 21.39 15.78 14.73
CA PRO A 205 20.62 16.86 14.15
C PRO A 205 19.15 16.47 13.94
N LEU A 206 18.24 17.42 14.22
CA LEU A 206 16.79 17.19 14.14
C LEU A 206 16.38 16.67 12.77
N TYR A 207 16.99 17.18 11.70
CA TYR A 207 16.63 16.75 10.35
C TYR A 207 16.92 15.27 10.11
N ARG A 208 18.04 14.78 10.65
CA ARG A 208 18.42 13.38 10.52
C ARG A 208 17.55 12.50 11.41
N ALA A 209 17.24 12.97 12.61
CA ALA A 209 16.28 12.31 13.51
C ALA A 209 14.90 12.14 12.87
N VAL A 210 14.39 13.15 12.16
CA VAL A 210 13.10 13.09 11.44
C VAL A 210 13.14 12.08 10.30
N GLN A 211 14.21 12.07 9.49
CA GLN A 211 14.40 11.08 8.42
C GLN A 211 14.40 9.65 8.99
N LEU A 212 15.22 9.39 10.02
CA LEU A 212 15.33 8.08 10.63
C LEU A 212 14.04 7.65 11.35
N ARG A 213 13.29 8.61 11.92
CA ARG A 213 11.98 8.34 12.53
C ARG A 213 10.95 7.92 11.50
N ALA A 214 10.89 8.60 10.38
CA ALA A 214 9.96 8.26 9.31
C ALA A 214 10.29 6.90 8.67
N LYS A 215 11.56 6.48 8.73
CA LYS A 215 12.03 5.13 8.41
C LYS A 215 11.82 4.10 9.51
N GLY A 216 11.26 4.45 10.67
CA GLY A 216 11.07 3.52 11.80
C GLY A 216 12.37 2.96 12.38
N ILE A 217 13.48 3.71 12.27
CA ILE A 217 14.79 3.33 12.82
C ILE A 217 14.96 3.91 14.22
N VAL A 218 14.44 5.12 14.45
CA VAL A 218 14.55 5.81 15.73
C VAL A 218 13.22 6.39 16.19
N ARG A 219 13.05 6.51 17.50
CA ARG A 219 11.99 7.30 18.13
C ARG A 219 12.57 8.58 18.71
N VAL A 220 12.01 9.72 18.33
CA VAL A 220 12.39 11.02 18.88
C VAL A 220 11.83 11.15 20.29
N LEU A 221 12.70 11.36 21.28
CA LEU A 221 12.35 11.56 22.68
C LEU A 221 12.11 13.04 22.98
N GLN A 222 13.07 13.88 22.59
CA GLN A 222 13.05 15.30 22.85
C GLN A 222 13.74 16.07 21.72
N VAL A 223 13.30 17.32 21.51
CA VAL A 223 13.86 18.23 20.52
C VAL A 223 14.31 19.52 21.20
N PHE A 224 15.51 19.99 20.85
CA PHE A 224 16.16 21.21 21.35
C PHE A 224 16.39 22.19 20.20
N ASP A 225 16.35 23.49 20.52
CA ASP A 225 16.63 24.61 19.60
C ASP A 225 15.87 24.55 18.26
N HIS A 226 14.62 24.07 18.28
CA HIS A 226 13.76 23.94 17.09
C HIS A 226 13.08 25.25 16.65
N GLN A 227 13.25 26.32 17.42
CA GLN A 227 12.62 27.60 17.11
C GLN A 227 13.40 28.28 15.98
N TRP A 228 12.77 28.38 14.81
CA TRP A 228 13.15 29.41 13.84
C TRP A 228 13.10 30.76 14.54
N ILE A 229 14.17 31.56 14.45
CA ILE A 229 14.04 32.97 14.84
C ILE A 229 12.91 33.49 13.95
N PRO A 230 11.81 34.05 14.50
CA PRO A 230 10.86 34.74 13.66
C PRO A 230 11.67 35.77 12.89
N GLN A 231 11.76 35.63 11.56
CA GLN A 231 12.23 36.73 10.73
C GLN A 231 11.39 37.93 11.15
N ASP A 232 12.07 38.96 11.65
CA ASP A 232 11.45 40.17 12.18
C ASP A 232 10.28 40.57 11.28
N SER A 233 9.07 40.43 11.81
CA SER A 233 7.85 40.99 11.23
C SER A 233 7.89 42.53 11.19
N ALA A 234 9.02 43.14 11.57
CA ALA A 234 9.35 44.54 11.37
C ALA A 234 9.79 44.89 9.93
N ALA A 235 10.12 43.93 9.06
CA ALA A 235 10.46 44.21 7.65
C ALA A 235 9.23 44.40 6.73
N PHE A 236 8.01 44.16 7.22
CA PHE A 236 6.75 44.40 6.48
C PHE A 236 5.96 45.62 7.03
N LYS A 237 6.65 46.61 7.61
CA LYS A 237 6.12 47.97 7.77
C LYS A 237 6.83 48.88 6.78
N GLY A 238 6.45 48.81 5.52
CA GLY A 238 7.11 49.64 4.51
C GLY A 238 6.68 49.44 3.07
N PHE A 239 5.44 49.03 2.79
CA PHE A 239 4.81 49.34 1.52
C PHE A 239 3.35 49.72 1.79
N VAL A 240 3.01 50.89 1.25
CA VAL A 240 1.79 51.71 1.42
C VAL A 240 0.53 50.96 1.02
#